data_AF-A0A8C0AV59-F1
#
_entry.id   AF-A0A8C0AV59-F1
#
_cell.length_a   1.000
_cell.length_b   1.000
_cell.length_c   1.000
_cell.angle_alpha   90.00
_cell.angle_beta   90.00
_cell.angle_gamma   90.00
#
_symmetry.space_group_name_H-M   'P 1'
#
loop_
_entity.id
_entity.type
_entity.pdbx_description
1 polymer ?
#
loop_
_entity_poly.entity_id
_entity_poly.type
_entity_poly.pdbx_seq_one_letter_code
_entity_poly.pdbx_strand_id
1 'polypeptide(L)'
;KNIFFSLIIKKQERAIKKKGKETQLSRAAKPRKDHAGVGIFDAVAKGYLSELERTLKYNDINALNSSSETLLHVAAANGHLTIMEYLISKGAKIDVKDKKGRTPLHRAAEKGHGDAVKVLLRCGAYMYSLDMEGKTPLHLAAQNNHSHILKMLLKEEARSYRNQRNFLHMAALKDESSLAKMLLKAGASTDGKDERGQTALSYAVSQGSENTAKVLLEAGASVDSNMVVHVSRSNLLHTLGLLRV
;
A
#
# COMPACT_ATOMS: atom_id res chain seq x y z
N LYS A 1 12.46 -3.61 25.81
CA LYS A 1 11.56 -2.93 24.84
C LYS A 1 10.95 -3.85 23.75
N ASN A 2 11.42 -5.10 23.55
CA ASN A 2 10.89 -6.04 22.54
C ASN A 2 9.72 -6.94 22.99
N ILE A 3 9.47 -7.06 24.29
CA ILE A 3 8.49 -8.03 24.83
C ILE A 3 7.04 -7.54 24.65
N PHE A 4 6.81 -6.23 24.78
CA PHE A 4 5.48 -5.63 24.68
C PHE A 4 4.90 -5.74 23.27
N PHE A 5 5.73 -5.53 22.24
CA PHE A 5 5.33 -5.69 20.84
C PHE A 5 5.05 -7.14 20.45
N SER A 6 5.81 -8.11 20.98
CA SER A 6 5.55 -9.54 20.79
C SER A 6 4.18 -9.95 21.35
N LEU A 7 3.78 -9.36 22.49
CA LEU A 7 2.46 -9.60 23.11
C LEU A 7 1.30 -9.05 22.28
N ILE A 8 1.46 -7.89 21.64
CA ILE A 8 0.42 -7.28 20.78
C ILE A 8 0.20 -8.14 19.52
N ILE A 9 1.29 -8.59 18.86
CA ILE A 9 1.21 -9.47 17.70
C ILE A 9 0.57 -10.82 18.06
N LYS A 10 1.00 -11.45 19.17
CA LYS A 10 0.40 -12.71 19.66
C LYS A 10 -1.08 -12.57 20.01
N LYS A 11 -1.52 -11.39 20.49
CA LYS A 11 -2.94 -11.12 20.79
C LYS A 11 -3.78 -11.00 19.51
N GLN A 12 -3.22 -10.42 18.44
CA GLN A 12 -3.90 -10.36 17.13
C GLN A 12 -3.99 -11.73 16.45
N GLU A 13 -2.93 -12.55 16.48
CA GLU A 13 -2.97 -13.92 15.90
C GLU A 13 -4.00 -14.84 16.58
N ARG A 14 -4.17 -14.71 17.91
CA ARG A 14 -5.20 -15.44 18.67
C ARG A 14 -6.62 -14.97 18.35
N ALA A 15 -6.81 -13.70 18.00
CA ALA A 15 -8.11 -13.15 17.61
C ALA A 15 -8.51 -13.55 16.17
N ILE A 16 -7.54 -13.69 15.27
CA ILE A 16 -7.74 -14.12 13.88
C ILE A 16 -8.17 -15.59 13.82
N LYS A 17 -7.57 -16.48 14.64
CA LYS A 17 -8.00 -17.89 14.74
C LYS A 17 -9.41 -18.07 15.32
N LYS A 18 -9.97 -17.07 16.01
CA LYS A 18 -11.33 -17.13 16.59
C LYS A 18 -12.44 -16.56 15.71
N LYS A 19 -12.14 -15.93 14.57
CA LYS A 19 -13.13 -15.22 13.72
C LYS A 19 -13.42 -15.87 12.37
N GLY A 20 -13.28 -17.19 12.28
CA GLY A 20 -13.94 -17.95 11.22
C GLY A 20 -15.41 -18.20 11.58
N LYS A 21 -16.26 -17.17 11.40
CA LYS A 21 -17.73 -17.19 11.20
C LYS A 21 -18.36 -15.85 11.65
N GLU A 22 -19.01 -15.18 10.69
CA GLU A 22 -20.12 -14.21 10.86
C GLU A 22 -19.78 -12.86 11.55
N THR A 23 -20.37 -11.69 11.24
CA THR A 23 -21.62 -11.35 10.55
C THR A 23 -21.56 -9.89 10.04
N GLN A 24 -22.46 -9.63 9.10
CA GLN A 24 -22.84 -8.39 8.41
C GLN A 24 -22.65 -7.04 9.13
N LEU A 25 -22.13 -6.07 8.38
CA LEU A 25 -22.10 -4.64 8.68
C LEU A 25 -23.53 -4.06 8.66
N SER A 26 -24.05 -3.62 9.80
CA SER A 26 -25.29 -2.85 9.86
C SER A 26 -25.12 -1.48 10.50
N ARG A 27 -25.47 -0.45 9.71
CA ARG A 27 -26.03 0.87 10.04
C ARG A 27 -25.20 1.86 10.89
N ALA A 28 -24.90 2.97 10.21
CA ALA A 28 -24.26 4.17 10.71
C ALA A 28 -25.07 4.87 11.82
N ALA A 29 -24.43 5.13 12.95
CA ALA A 29 -24.90 6.08 13.96
C ALA A 29 -24.60 7.51 13.49
N LYS A 30 -25.62 8.38 13.43
CA LYS A 30 -25.49 9.83 13.15
C LYS A 30 -24.80 10.55 14.33
N PRO A 31 -23.99 11.59 14.09
CA PRO A 31 -23.30 12.30 15.16
C PRO A 31 -24.22 13.30 15.88
N ARG A 32 -24.20 13.29 17.22
CA ARG A 32 -24.82 14.31 18.09
C ARG A 32 -23.86 15.51 18.28
N LYS A 33 -24.43 16.72 18.37
CA LYS A 33 -23.73 18.02 18.43
C LYS A 33 -23.94 18.64 19.83
N ASP A 34 -22.96 18.57 20.72
CA ASP A 34 -23.03 19.32 21.98
C ASP A 34 -21.63 19.53 22.57
N HIS A 35 -21.33 20.78 22.95
CA HIS A 35 -20.12 21.32 23.60
C HIS A 35 -18.93 21.68 22.68
N ALA A 36 -18.83 22.96 22.30
CA ALA A 36 -17.63 23.70 21.86
C ALA A 36 -16.61 22.87 21.04
N GLY A 37 -17.13 22.30 19.95
CA GLY A 37 -16.68 21.01 19.41
C GLY A 37 -15.47 21.06 18.49
N VAL A 38 -14.29 20.86 19.06
CA VAL A 38 -13.22 20.15 18.36
C VAL A 38 -13.70 18.70 18.26
N GLY A 39 -14.30 18.32 17.12
CA GLY A 39 -14.68 16.93 16.89
C GLY A 39 -13.46 16.02 17.06
N ILE A 40 -13.66 14.76 17.46
CA ILE A 40 -12.56 13.81 17.68
C ILE A 40 -11.58 13.73 16.49
N PHE A 41 -12.08 13.92 15.27
CA PHE A 41 -11.27 14.03 14.05
C PHE A 41 -10.46 15.33 13.95
N ASP A 42 -10.98 16.46 14.42
CA ASP A 42 -10.27 17.74 14.45
C ASP A 42 -9.13 17.72 15.48
N ALA A 43 -9.35 17.09 16.64
CA ALA A 43 -8.28 16.86 17.62
C ALA A 43 -7.15 16.02 17.01
N VAL A 44 -7.48 14.96 16.27
CA VAL A 44 -6.49 14.16 15.55
C VAL A 44 -5.80 14.95 14.45
N ALA A 45 -6.52 15.71 13.64
CA ALA A 45 -5.93 16.53 12.58
C ALA A 45 -4.93 17.55 13.13
N LYS A 46 -5.22 18.15 14.29
CA LYS A 46 -4.35 19.11 14.97
C LYS A 46 -3.22 18.50 15.79
N GLY A 47 -3.18 17.17 15.95
CA GLY A 47 -2.14 16.49 16.73
C GLY A 47 -2.35 16.53 18.25
N TYR A 48 -3.57 16.80 18.72
CA TYR A 48 -3.87 16.94 20.16
C TYR A 48 -4.13 15.59 20.82
N LEU A 49 -3.06 14.86 21.15
CA LEU A 49 -3.14 13.55 21.80
C LEU A 49 -3.90 13.58 23.14
N SER A 50 -3.60 14.54 24.03
CA SER A 50 -4.24 14.62 25.35
C SER A 50 -5.76 14.77 25.25
N GLU A 51 -6.23 15.54 24.28
CA GLU A 51 -7.67 15.73 24.03
C GLU A 51 -8.30 14.48 23.42
N LEU A 52 -7.59 13.80 22.53
CA LEU A 52 -8.01 12.50 22.01
C LEU A 52 -8.13 11.47 23.14
N GLU A 53 -7.15 11.39 24.05
CA GLU A 53 -7.18 10.46 25.19
C GLU A 53 -8.36 10.71 26.13
N ARG A 54 -8.69 11.99 26.37
CA ARG A 54 -9.81 12.41 27.20
C ARG A 54 -11.17 12.08 26.59
N THR A 55 -11.28 12.20 25.26
CA THR A 55 -12.57 12.16 24.55
C THR A 55 -12.84 10.81 23.86
N LEU A 56 -11.82 10.01 23.55
CA LEU A 56 -11.97 8.74 22.84
C LEU A 56 -12.65 7.67 23.70
N LYS A 57 -13.85 7.25 23.27
CA LYS A 57 -14.57 6.10 23.84
C LYS A 57 -14.24 4.82 23.07
N TYR A 58 -14.39 3.66 23.71
CA TYR A 58 -14.01 2.36 23.12
C TYR A 58 -14.68 2.07 21.77
N ASN A 59 -15.93 2.47 21.58
CA ASN A 59 -16.65 2.25 20.31
C ASN A 59 -16.23 3.22 19.19
N ASP A 60 -15.49 4.29 19.49
CA ASP A 60 -15.17 5.35 18.53
C ASP A 60 -13.81 5.14 17.83
N ILE A 61 -13.02 4.14 18.23
CA ILE A 61 -11.67 3.92 17.69
C ILE A 61 -11.64 3.69 16.17
N ASN A 62 -12.70 3.12 15.62
CA ASN A 62 -12.90 2.90 14.18
C ASN A 62 -14.06 3.73 13.63
N ALA A 63 -14.45 4.81 14.31
CA ALA A 63 -15.44 5.75 13.81
C ALA A 63 -15.00 6.32 12.45
N LEU A 64 -15.98 6.70 11.63
CA LEU A 64 -15.77 7.21 10.29
C LEU A 64 -16.26 8.65 10.20
N ASN A 65 -15.47 9.54 9.57
CA ASN A 65 -15.92 10.89 9.23
C ASN A 65 -16.79 10.89 7.94
N SER A 66 -17.15 12.09 7.46
CA SER A 66 -17.93 12.26 6.22
C SER A 66 -17.23 11.72 4.96
N SER A 67 -15.91 11.52 4.99
CA SER A 67 -15.10 10.93 3.91
C SER A 67 -14.88 9.42 4.09
N SER A 68 -15.56 8.80 5.05
CA SER A 68 -15.32 7.41 5.46
C SER A 68 -13.89 7.15 5.95
N GLU A 69 -13.21 8.17 6.43
CA GLU A 69 -11.87 8.05 7.01
C GLU A 69 -11.97 7.71 8.50
N THR A 70 -11.11 6.79 8.95
CA THR A 70 -10.91 6.51 10.38
C THR A 70 -9.98 7.53 11.02
N LEU A 71 -9.91 7.58 12.35
CA LEU A 71 -8.92 8.40 13.06
C LEU A 71 -7.48 8.08 12.60
N LEU A 72 -7.20 6.81 12.27
CA LEU A 72 -5.89 6.39 11.78
C LEU A 72 -5.58 6.96 10.38
N HIS A 73 -6.58 7.16 9.51
CA HIS A 73 -6.36 7.85 8.24
C HIS A 73 -5.92 9.29 8.47
N VAL A 74 -6.63 10.03 9.33
CA VAL A 74 -6.34 11.44 9.60
C VAL A 74 -4.98 11.60 10.28
N ALA A 75 -4.65 10.75 11.24
CA ALA A 75 -3.34 10.75 11.89
C ALA A 75 -2.21 10.44 10.88
N ALA A 76 -2.40 9.43 10.02
CA ALA A 76 -1.43 9.05 9.00
C ALA A 76 -1.24 10.13 7.92
N ALA A 77 -2.32 10.80 7.50
CA ALA A 77 -2.31 11.88 6.53
C ALA A 77 -1.60 13.15 7.02
N ASN A 78 -1.50 13.34 8.35
CA ASN A 78 -0.81 14.47 8.96
C ASN A 78 0.53 14.09 9.61
N GLY A 79 0.91 12.81 9.59
CA GLY A 79 2.17 12.32 10.16
C GLY A 79 2.22 12.32 11.68
N HIS A 80 1.08 12.33 12.39
CA HIS A 80 1.00 12.39 13.85
C HIS A 80 1.30 11.02 14.49
N LEU A 81 2.58 10.66 14.55
CA LEU A 81 3.05 9.32 14.95
C LEU A 81 2.55 8.89 16.34
N THR A 82 2.61 9.78 17.33
CA THR A 82 2.17 9.50 18.71
C THR A 82 0.69 9.14 18.76
N ILE A 83 -0.14 9.83 17.98
CA ILE A 83 -1.57 9.52 17.83
C ILE A 83 -1.75 8.19 17.09
N MET A 84 -0.99 7.93 16.02
CA MET A 84 -1.07 6.65 15.31
C MET A 84 -0.77 5.48 16.24
N GLU A 85 0.32 5.55 17.00
CA GLU A 85 0.71 4.51 17.96
C GLU A 85 -0.36 4.31 19.03
N TYR A 86 -0.90 5.42 19.58
CA TYR A 86 -2.01 5.36 20.52
C TYR A 86 -3.23 4.65 19.92
N LEU A 87 -3.70 5.06 18.75
CA LEU A 87 -4.86 4.47 18.08
C LEU A 87 -4.65 2.98 17.78
N ILE A 88 -3.47 2.61 17.28
CA ILE A 88 -3.12 1.20 17.00
C ILE A 88 -3.11 0.38 18.30
N SER A 89 -2.57 0.92 19.39
CA SER A 89 -2.56 0.24 20.70
C SER A 89 -3.97 -0.01 21.25
N LYS A 90 -4.93 0.86 20.88
CA LYS A 90 -6.35 0.74 21.22
C LYS A 90 -7.16 -0.14 20.26
N GLY A 91 -6.52 -0.72 19.24
CA GLY A 91 -7.16 -1.64 18.30
C GLY A 91 -7.78 -0.99 17.07
N ALA A 92 -7.25 0.15 16.63
CA ALA A 92 -7.58 0.71 15.31
C ALA A 92 -7.30 -0.31 14.19
N LYS A 93 -8.24 -0.42 13.25
CA LYS A 93 -8.09 -1.27 12.06
C LYS A 93 -7.12 -0.60 11.07
N ILE A 94 -6.10 -1.34 10.66
CA ILE A 94 -4.98 -0.81 9.86
C ILE A 94 -5.34 -0.57 8.39
N ASP A 95 -6.14 -1.43 7.77
CA ASP A 95 -6.44 -1.40 6.33
C ASP A 95 -7.90 -1.05 5.99
N VAL A 96 -8.53 -0.19 6.79
CA VAL A 96 -9.86 0.34 6.43
C VAL A 96 -9.73 1.20 5.17
N LYS A 97 -10.69 1.11 4.25
CA LYS A 97 -10.73 1.94 3.05
C LYS A 97 -11.69 3.11 3.24
N ASP A 98 -11.25 4.30 2.85
CA ASP A 98 -12.08 5.50 2.78
C ASP A 98 -12.97 5.53 1.51
N LYS A 99 -13.69 6.64 1.29
CA LYS A 99 -14.56 6.82 0.11
C LYS A 99 -13.85 6.71 -1.24
N LYS A 100 -12.53 6.91 -1.30
CA LYS A 100 -11.72 6.77 -2.51
C LYS A 100 -11.07 5.39 -2.60
N GLY A 101 -11.39 4.47 -1.69
CA GLY A 101 -10.75 3.17 -1.60
C GLY A 101 -9.35 3.21 -0.96
N ARG A 102 -8.93 4.35 -0.41
CA ARG A 102 -7.59 4.55 0.12
C ARG A 102 -7.51 4.08 1.56
N THR A 103 -6.41 3.42 1.91
CA THR A 103 -6.08 3.00 3.29
C THR A 103 -5.27 4.09 4.02
N PRO A 104 -5.06 4.01 5.35
CA PRO A 104 -4.13 4.91 6.04
C PRO A 104 -2.73 4.93 5.41
N LEU A 105 -2.27 3.79 4.88
CA LEU A 105 -0.98 3.71 4.18
C LEU A 105 -0.96 4.53 2.88
N HIS A 106 -2.06 4.56 2.13
CA HIS A 106 -2.20 5.44 0.97
C HIS A 106 -2.06 6.91 1.39
N ARG A 107 -2.72 7.31 2.49
CA ARG A 107 -2.69 8.70 2.96
C ARG A 107 -1.30 9.13 3.45
N ALA A 108 -0.61 8.28 4.21
CA ALA A 108 0.77 8.54 4.62
C ALA A 108 1.72 8.65 3.41
N ALA A 109 1.55 7.76 2.43
CA ALA A 109 2.36 7.74 1.22
C ALA A 109 2.10 8.96 0.31
N GLU A 110 0.83 9.33 0.10
CA GLU A 110 0.39 10.52 -0.66
C GLU A 110 0.93 11.82 -0.05
N LYS A 111 1.07 11.89 1.29
CA LYS A 111 1.49 13.09 2.02
C LYS A 111 2.97 13.13 2.38
N GLY A 112 3.73 12.09 2.01
CA GLY A 112 5.19 12.09 2.22
C GLY A 112 5.64 11.75 3.64
N HIS A 113 4.75 11.27 4.49
CA HIS A 113 5.04 10.93 5.89
C HIS A 113 5.71 9.56 6.03
N GLY A 114 7.02 9.52 5.77
CA GLY A 114 7.80 8.27 5.77
C GLY A 114 7.78 7.49 7.09
N ASP A 115 7.78 8.16 8.24
CA ASP A 115 7.72 7.45 9.53
C ASP A 115 6.34 6.86 9.80
N ALA A 116 5.26 7.53 9.33
CA ALA A 116 3.92 6.98 9.38
C ALA A 116 3.82 5.71 8.50
N VAL A 117 4.44 5.72 7.31
CA VAL A 117 4.58 4.54 6.45
C VAL A 117 5.30 3.40 7.19
N LYS A 118 6.45 3.67 7.84
CA LYS A 118 7.17 2.63 8.62
C LYS A 118 6.29 2.02 9.71
N VAL A 119 5.58 2.84 10.48
CA VAL A 119 4.71 2.37 11.57
C VAL A 119 3.62 1.46 11.01
N LEU A 120 2.93 1.89 9.95
CA LEU A 120 1.86 1.11 9.32
C LEU A 120 2.36 -0.23 8.77
N LEU A 121 3.50 -0.25 8.08
CA LEU A 121 4.09 -1.49 7.54
C LEU A 121 4.51 -2.44 8.67
N ARG A 122 5.13 -1.93 9.73
CA ARG A 122 5.48 -2.74 10.92
C ARG A 122 4.24 -3.32 11.62
N CYS A 123 3.10 -2.66 11.51
CA CYS A 123 1.81 -3.12 12.03
C CYS A 123 1.03 -4.01 11.05
N GLY A 124 1.65 -4.42 9.94
CA GLY A 124 1.07 -5.36 8.98
C GLY A 124 0.13 -4.74 7.95
N ALA A 125 0.22 -3.43 7.70
CA ALA A 125 -0.53 -2.79 6.62
C ALA A 125 -0.21 -3.41 5.26
N TYR A 126 -1.24 -3.69 4.46
CA TYR A 126 -1.05 -4.27 3.14
C TYR A 126 -0.60 -3.23 2.10
N MET A 127 0.67 -3.31 1.68
CA MET A 127 1.31 -2.33 0.79
C MET A 127 0.85 -2.36 -0.67
N TYR A 128 0.09 -3.38 -1.10
CA TYR A 128 -0.43 -3.52 -2.47
C TYR A 128 -1.94 -3.28 -2.57
N SER A 129 -2.58 -2.71 -1.52
CA SER A 129 -4.00 -2.37 -1.62
C SER A 129 -4.20 -1.37 -2.76
N LEU A 130 -5.24 -1.59 -3.56
CA LEU A 130 -5.64 -0.68 -4.63
C LEU A 130 -6.74 0.26 -4.14
N ASP A 131 -6.62 1.53 -4.50
CA ASP A 131 -7.69 2.52 -4.39
C ASP A 131 -8.68 2.40 -5.58
N MET A 132 -9.69 3.29 -5.64
CA MET A 132 -10.70 3.25 -6.71
C MET A 132 -10.14 3.58 -8.11
N GLU A 133 -8.98 4.23 -8.19
CA GLU A 133 -8.29 4.50 -9.44
C GLU A 133 -7.30 3.38 -9.81
N GLY A 134 -7.27 2.29 -9.04
CA GLY A 134 -6.33 1.19 -9.22
C GLY A 134 -4.91 1.51 -8.73
N LYS A 135 -4.72 2.58 -7.95
CA LYS A 135 -3.41 3.01 -7.47
C LYS A 135 -3.08 2.37 -6.12
N THR A 136 -1.84 1.92 -5.96
CA THR A 136 -1.29 1.50 -4.66
C THR A 136 -0.72 2.70 -3.88
N PRO A 137 -0.39 2.57 -2.58
CA PRO A 137 0.32 3.62 -1.85
C PRO A 137 1.60 4.08 -2.54
N LEU A 138 2.33 3.17 -3.18
CA LEU A 138 3.53 3.49 -3.95
C LEU A 138 3.22 4.44 -5.12
N HIS A 139 2.12 4.22 -5.85
CA HIS A 139 1.74 5.10 -6.96
C HIS A 139 1.49 6.53 -6.48
N LEU A 140 0.80 6.68 -5.34
CA LEU A 140 0.52 8.01 -4.77
C LEU A 140 1.80 8.70 -4.28
N ALA A 141 2.73 7.96 -3.66
CA ALA A 141 4.03 8.50 -3.31
C ALA A 141 4.83 8.93 -4.55
N ALA A 142 4.73 8.18 -5.64
CA ALA A 142 5.45 8.46 -6.89
C ALA A 142 4.89 9.72 -7.57
N GLN A 143 3.56 9.83 -7.66
CA GLN A 143 2.85 11.00 -8.22
C GLN A 143 3.15 12.29 -7.46
N ASN A 144 3.40 12.20 -6.15
CA ASN A 144 3.73 13.35 -5.30
C ASN A 144 5.25 13.51 -5.06
N ASN A 145 6.11 12.84 -5.85
CA ASN A 145 7.57 12.94 -5.80
C ASN A 145 8.22 12.53 -4.45
N HIS A 146 7.57 11.67 -3.66
CA HIS A 146 8.06 11.19 -2.37
C HIS A 146 9.04 10.01 -2.53
N SER A 147 10.19 10.29 -3.16
CA SER A 147 11.21 9.29 -3.52
C SER A 147 11.75 8.48 -2.34
N HIS A 148 11.80 9.06 -1.13
CA HIS A 148 12.21 8.35 0.08
C HIS A 148 11.23 7.25 0.48
N ILE A 149 9.93 7.45 0.25
CA ILE A 149 8.89 6.44 0.49
C ILE A 149 8.96 5.34 -0.56
N LEU A 150 9.24 5.68 -1.82
CA LEU A 150 9.46 4.68 -2.89
C LEU A 150 10.56 3.71 -2.49
N LYS A 151 11.73 4.23 -2.13
CA LYS A 151 12.88 3.42 -1.68
C LYS A 151 12.53 2.56 -0.46
N MET A 152 11.73 3.11 0.46
CA MET A 152 11.30 2.38 1.66
C MET A 152 10.37 1.22 1.32
N LEU A 153 9.34 1.45 0.50
CA LEU A 153 8.40 0.41 0.08
C LEU A 153 9.10 -0.69 -0.74
N LEU A 154 10.03 -0.32 -1.62
CA LEU A 154 10.85 -1.30 -2.37
C LEU A 154 11.75 -2.13 -1.46
N LYS A 155 12.30 -1.52 -0.42
CA LYS A 155 13.10 -2.24 0.59
C LYS A 155 12.25 -3.21 1.41
N GLU A 156 11.03 -2.81 1.78
CA GLU A 156 10.10 -3.70 2.50
C GLU A 156 9.58 -4.82 1.61
N GLU A 157 9.32 -4.54 0.33
CA GLU A 157 9.01 -5.56 -0.69
C GLU A 157 10.13 -6.61 -0.77
N ALA A 158 11.40 -6.19 -0.91
CA ALA A 158 12.54 -7.10 -0.97
C ALA A 158 12.74 -7.95 0.31
N ARG A 159 12.24 -7.48 1.47
CA ARG A 159 12.28 -8.23 2.74
C ARG A 159 11.13 -9.22 2.88
N SER A 160 10.01 -8.95 2.21
CA SER A 160 8.83 -9.80 2.26
C SER A 160 9.00 -10.98 1.30
N TYR A 161 9.74 -12.01 1.72
CA TYR A 161 9.97 -13.27 0.98
C TYR A 161 8.70 -14.08 0.65
N ARG A 162 7.49 -13.50 0.75
CA ARG A 162 6.21 -14.22 0.68
C ARG A 162 5.07 -13.59 -0.10
N ASN A 163 5.27 -12.46 -0.81
CA ASN A 163 4.13 -11.85 -1.52
C ASN A 163 4.27 -11.93 -3.04
N GLN A 164 3.21 -12.46 -3.63
CA GLN A 164 3.00 -12.67 -5.05
C GLN A 164 2.96 -11.31 -5.77
N ARG A 165 3.83 -11.16 -6.77
CA ARG A 165 4.00 -10.01 -7.70
C ARG A 165 4.60 -8.74 -7.06
N ASN A 166 5.77 -8.36 -7.57
CA ASN A 166 6.43 -7.12 -7.18
C ASN A 166 5.72 -5.91 -7.84
N PHE A 167 5.98 -4.69 -7.35
CA PHE A 167 5.44 -3.47 -7.96
C PHE A 167 5.77 -3.35 -9.47
N LEU A 168 6.94 -3.86 -9.89
CA LEU A 168 7.33 -3.89 -11.30
C LEU A 168 6.51 -4.87 -12.14
N HIS A 169 6.15 -6.04 -11.59
CA HIS A 169 5.22 -6.98 -12.25
C HIS A 169 3.82 -6.40 -12.38
N MET A 170 3.36 -5.63 -11.38
CA MET A 170 2.07 -4.93 -11.47
C MET A 170 2.09 -3.84 -12.55
N ALA A 171 3.17 -3.06 -12.64
CA ALA A 171 3.35 -2.09 -13.72
C ALA A 171 3.30 -2.77 -15.09
N ALA A 172 3.99 -3.89 -15.24
CA ALA A 172 4.00 -4.70 -16.46
C ALA A 172 2.62 -5.29 -16.80
N LEU A 173 1.84 -5.72 -15.82
CA LEU A 173 0.48 -6.25 -16.02
C LEU A 173 -0.53 -5.20 -16.49
N LYS A 174 -0.29 -3.93 -16.17
CA LYS A 174 -1.22 -2.82 -16.41
C LYS A 174 -0.76 -1.87 -17.53
N ASP A 175 0.34 -2.21 -18.19
CA ASP A 175 1.06 -1.34 -19.12
C ASP A 175 1.39 0.06 -18.57
N GLU A 176 1.73 0.15 -17.28
CA GLU A 176 2.07 1.40 -16.62
C GLU A 176 3.55 1.78 -16.78
N SER A 177 3.93 2.15 -18.01
CA SER A 177 5.30 2.50 -18.35
C SER A 177 5.89 3.64 -17.50
N SER A 178 5.08 4.63 -17.13
CA SER A 178 5.48 5.73 -16.24
C SER A 178 5.85 5.24 -14.84
N LEU A 179 5.07 4.30 -14.28
CA LEU A 179 5.38 3.71 -12.98
C LEU A 179 6.63 2.84 -13.07
N ALA A 180 6.77 2.04 -14.12
CA ALA A 180 7.96 1.22 -14.36
C ALA A 180 9.23 2.08 -14.41
N LYS A 181 9.23 3.21 -15.15
CA LYS A 181 10.36 4.15 -15.18
C LYS A 181 10.72 4.68 -13.78
N MET A 182 9.71 5.06 -12.99
CA MET A 182 9.94 5.57 -11.64
C MET A 182 10.51 4.49 -10.70
N LEU A 183 9.99 3.27 -10.78
CA LEU A 183 10.46 2.11 -10.03
C LEU A 183 11.92 1.78 -10.32
N LEU A 184 12.27 1.73 -11.60
CA LEU A 184 13.63 1.47 -12.06
C LEU A 184 14.60 2.56 -11.59
N LYS A 185 14.20 3.84 -11.72
CA LYS A 185 14.95 4.98 -11.19
C LYS A 185 15.12 4.94 -9.68
N ALA A 186 14.14 4.37 -8.96
CA ALA A 186 14.21 4.18 -7.51
C ALA A 186 15.05 2.98 -7.07
N GLY A 187 15.57 2.18 -8.03
CA GLY A 187 16.44 1.03 -7.78
C GLY A 187 15.71 -0.32 -7.70
N ALA A 188 14.50 -0.43 -8.27
CA ALA A 188 13.85 -1.72 -8.42
C ALA A 188 14.69 -2.66 -9.31
N SER A 189 14.77 -3.93 -8.94
CA SER A 189 15.48 -4.94 -9.72
C SER A 189 14.76 -5.17 -11.07
N THR A 190 15.45 -4.91 -12.17
CA THR A 190 14.96 -5.11 -13.56
C THR A 190 14.54 -6.55 -13.82
N ASP A 191 15.40 -7.49 -13.40
CA ASP A 191 15.21 -8.94 -13.56
C ASP A 191 14.71 -9.61 -12.27
N GLY A 192 14.08 -8.84 -11.39
CA GLY A 192 13.45 -9.36 -10.19
C GLY A 192 12.40 -10.41 -10.55
N LYS A 193 12.61 -11.64 -10.06
CA LYS A 193 11.68 -12.76 -10.28
C LYS A 193 10.61 -12.80 -9.19
N ASP A 194 9.38 -13.12 -9.58
CA ASP A 194 8.31 -13.47 -8.63
C ASP A 194 8.47 -14.92 -8.13
N GLU A 195 7.54 -15.37 -7.28
CA GLU A 195 7.48 -16.76 -6.78
C GLU A 195 7.36 -17.84 -7.88
N ARG A 196 6.91 -17.47 -9.09
CA ARG A 196 6.84 -18.37 -10.26
C ARG A 196 8.11 -18.33 -11.10
N GLY A 197 9.14 -17.59 -10.66
CA GLY A 197 10.36 -17.37 -11.42
C GLY A 197 10.20 -16.42 -12.60
N GLN A 198 9.07 -15.71 -12.70
CA GLN A 198 8.74 -14.84 -13.83
C GLN A 198 9.25 -13.41 -13.59
N THR A 199 9.80 -12.76 -14.62
CA THR A 199 10.27 -11.37 -14.55
C THR A 199 9.13 -10.41 -14.90
N ALA A 200 9.25 -9.12 -14.57
CA ALA A 200 8.28 -8.12 -15.01
C ALA A 200 8.16 -8.09 -16.54
N LEU A 201 9.27 -8.30 -17.25
CA LEU A 201 9.28 -8.34 -18.72
C LEU A 201 8.42 -9.50 -19.25
N SER A 202 8.50 -10.70 -18.64
CA SER A 202 7.70 -11.85 -19.09
C SER A 202 6.19 -11.59 -18.99
N TYR A 203 5.76 -10.88 -17.93
CA TYR A 203 4.38 -10.43 -17.82
C TYR A 203 4.00 -9.43 -18.90
N ALA A 204 4.83 -8.40 -19.12
CA ALA A 204 4.55 -7.38 -20.13
C ALA A 204 4.36 -8.01 -21.52
N VAL A 205 5.23 -8.96 -21.89
CA VAL A 205 5.12 -9.68 -23.17
C VAL A 205 3.89 -10.59 -23.23
N SER A 206 3.57 -11.28 -22.14
CA SER A 206 2.39 -12.15 -22.07
C SER A 206 1.06 -11.39 -22.19
N GLN A 207 1.01 -10.15 -21.69
CA GLN A 207 -0.19 -9.32 -21.68
C GLN A 207 -0.25 -8.32 -22.86
N GLY A 208 0.79 -8.23 -23.69
CA GLY A 208 0.85 -7.23 -24.77
C GLY A 208 1.08 -5.79 -24.27
N SER A 209 1.71 -5.62 -23.11
CA SER A 209 2.01 -4.31 -22.51
C SER A 209 3.26 -3.69 -23.15
N GLU A 210 3.09 -3.17 -24.36
CA GLU A 210 4.17 -2.73 -25.25
C GLU A 210 5.01 -1.61 -24.64
N ASN A 211 4.37 -0.61 -24.04
CA ASN A 211 5.05 0.56 -23.50
C ASN A 211 5.96 0.17 -22.32
N THR A 212 5.47 -0.71 -21.46
CA THR A 212 6.20 -1.16 -20.29
C THR A 212 7.29 -2.15 -20.66
N ALA A 213 7.04 -3.04 -21.63
CA ALA A 213 8.08 -3.91 -22.18
C ALA A 213 9.26 -3.09 -22.72
N LYS A 214 8.98 -2.04 -23.51
CA LYS A 214 10.02 -1.14 -24.03
C LYS A 214 10.84 -0.50 -22.91
N VAL A 215 10.19 0.02 -21.87
CA VAL A 215 10.87 0.62 -20.72
C VAL A 215 11.78 -0.38 -20.00
N LEU A 216 11.31 -1.61 -19.81
CA LEU A 216 12.10 -2.66 -19.15
C LEU A 216 13.33 -3.04 -19.98
N LEU A 217 13.17 -3.15 -21.30
CA LEU A 217 14.27 -3.44 -22.23
C LEU A 217 15.29 -2.31 -22.30
N GLU A 218 14.84 -1.05 -22.36
CA GLU A 218 15.71 0.14 -22.29
C GLU A 218 16.51 0.19 -20.99
N ALA A 219 15.93 -0.33 -19.89
CA ALA A 219 16.61 -0.46 -18.61
C ALA A 219 17.51 -1.70 -18.49
N GLY A 220 17.66 -2.49 -19.56
CA GLY A 220 18.55 -3.65 -19.61
C GLY A 220 17.95 -4.95 -19.08
N ALA A 221 16.62 -5.09 -19.03
CA ALA A 221 15.99 -6.35 -18.65
C ALA A 221 16.39 -7.49 -19.59
N SER A 222 16.74 -8.64 -19.01
CA SER A 222 17.16 -9.82 -19.74
C SER A 222 15.98 -10.50 -20.44
N VAL A 223 16.19 -10.92 -21.69
CA VAL A 223 15.23 -11.74 -22.43
C VAL A 223 15.58 -13.19 -22.16
N ASP A 224 14.82 -13.86 -21.30
CA ASP A 224 15.00 -15.30 -21.06
C ASP A 224 14.41 -16.11 -22.22
N SER A 225 15.09 -17.20 -22.58
CA SER A 225 14.66 -18.24 -23.51
C SER A 225 13.20 -18.73 -23.30
N ASN A 226 12.70 -18.75 -22.06
CA ASN A 226 11.31 -19.11 -21.77
C ASN A 226 10.27 -18.07 -22.25
N MET A 227 10.67 -16.80 -22.48
CA MET A 227 9.79 -15.81 -23.09
C MET A 227 9.49 -16.16 -24.55
N VAL A 228 10.49 -16.67 -25.28
CA VAL A 228 10.42 -16.99 -26.72
C VAL A 228 9.35 -18.05 -27.03
N VAL A 229 9.06 -18.95 -26.08
CA VAL A 229 8.06 -20.02 -26.24
C VAL A 229 6.62 -19.53 -26.06
N HIS A 230 6.40 -18.50 -25.23
CA HIS A 230 5.10 -17.82 -25.12
C HIS A 230 4.91 -16.74 -26.20
N VAL A 231 6.01 -16.31 -26.82
CA VAL A 231 6.07 -15.30 -27.90
C VAL A 231 5.54 -15.80 -29.24
N SER A 232 5.38 -17.10 -29.45
CA SER A 232 4.75 -17.63 -30.68
C SER A 232 3.30 -17.16 -30.89
N ARG A 233 2.70 -16.41 -29.92
CA ARG A 233 1.39 -15.77 -30.02
C ARG A 233 1.42 -14.23 -29.97
N SER A 234 2.58 -13.62 -29.74
CA SER A 234 2.72 -12.18 -29.49
C SER A 234 3.71 -11.59 -30.50
N ASN A 235 3.21 -10.84 -31.49
CA ASN A 235 4.03 -10.08 -32.45
C ASN A 235 4.90 -8.99 -31.78
N LEU A 236 4.83 -8.86 -30.45
CA LEU A 236 5.46 -7.78 -29.70
C LEU A 236 7.00 -7.82 -29.74
N LEU A 237 7.62 -9.01 -29.70
CA LEU A 237 9.08 -9.09 -29.82
C LEU A 237 9.56 -8.82 -31.26
N HIS A 238 8.70 -9.06 -32.26
CA HIS A 238 8.96 -8.65 -33.64
C HIS A 238 8.84 -7.12 -33.80
N THR A 239 7.80 -6.50 -33.25
CA THR A 239 7.63 -5.03 -33.28
C THR A 239 8.69 -4.30 -32.47
N LEU A 240 9.25 -4.93 -31.43
CA LEU A 240 10.37 -4.42 -30.63
C LEU A 240 11.76 -4.76 -31.21
N GLY A 241 11.85 -5.50 -32.32
CA GLY A 241 13.11 -5.79 -33.04
C GLY A 241 14.06 -6.77 -32.33
N LEU A 242 13.56 -7.56 -31.38
CA LEU A 242 14.37 -8.45 -30.52
C LEU A 242 14.53 -9.88 -31.04
N LEU A 243 13.71 -10.29 -32.01
CA LEU A 243 13.89 -11.50 -32.80
C LEU A 243 14.30 -11.08 -34.21
N ARG A 244 15.58 -11.26 -34.56
CA ARG A 244 15.99 -11.29 -35.97
C ARG A 244 15.50 -12.61 -36.55
N VAL A 245 14.70 -12.53 -37.62
CA VAL A 245 14.39 -13.66 -38.50
C VAL A 245 15.69 -14.20 -39.08
#